data_AF-A0A353E1L7-F1
#
_entry.id   AF-A0A353E1L7-F1
#
_cell.length_a   1.000
_cell.length_b   1.000
_cell.length_c   1.000
_cell.angle_alpha   90.00
_cell.angle_beta   90.00
_cell.angle_gamma   90.00
#
_symmetry.space_group_name_H-M   'P 1'
#
loop_
_entity.id
_entity.type
_entity.pdbx_description
1 polymer ?
#
loop_
_entity_poly.entity_id
_entity_poly.type
_entity_poly.pdbx_seq_one_letter_code
_entity_poly.pdbx_strand_id
1 'polypeptide(L)'
;MKEQTEKVDLNRRNFLKGGSMASVMAVMASGKDVLQPSPSLAQAASTNAGPPVKFGVIGCGYHGRDIVGTLAVLPNAPVVALCDHYGAFLRRTGRSAPDAKQYANYKDLLADENVEAVVIATPSHQHKEIVQDALKAGKHVYCEAPLASTIEDAKAVAMAAHQHPKQYFQAGLQFRSDPQRDFLVDYVRTGAWGQTVSARSQWHKKTSWKRAAPTNEREKEINWRLDKNLSTGLIGEIGIHQLDAKSWFLGKRPQAITGIGSTVLWKDGRSEPDTVQI
;
A
#
# COMPACT_ATOMS: atom_id res chain seq x y z
N MET A 1 36.85 45.12 -26.94
CA MET A 1 36.32 43.95 -26.20
C MET A 1 34.81 43.96 -26.25
N LYS A 2 34.21 43.16 -27.13
CA LYS A 2 32.80 42.77 -27.09
C LYS A 2 32.77 41.28 -27.38
N GLU A 3 32.52 40.50 -26.34
CA GLU A 3 32.35 39.05 -26.39
C GLU A 3 31.04 38.73 -27.11
N GLN A 4 31.12 38.01 -28.23
CA GLN A 4 29.96 37.38 -28.86
C GLN A 4 29.77 36.00 -28.24
N THR A 5 28.71 35.81 -27.47
CA THR A 5 28.30 34.51 -26.96
C THR A 5 27.61 33.73 -28.08
N GLU A 6 28.23 32.67 -28.61
CA GLU A 6 27.59 31.73 -29.53
C GLU A 6 26.48 30.95 -28.80
N LYS A 7 25.25 31.02 -29.31
CA LYS A 7 24.16 30.13 -28.89
C LYS A 7 24.34 28.78 -29.58
N VAL A 8 24.65 27.75 -28.80
CA VAL A 8 24.68 26.36 -29.29
C VAL A 8 23.23 25.86 -29.43
N ASP A 9 22.78 25.68 -30.66
CA ASP A 9 21.44 25.18 -30.99
C ASP A 9 21.44 23.64 -31.01
N LEU A 10 21.11 23.03 -29.87
CA LEU A 10 21.08 21.57 -29.70
C LEU A 10 19.75 20.99 -30.22
N ASN A 11 19.70 20.66 -31.51
CA ASN A 11 18.58 19.92 -32.08
C ASN A 11 18.74 18.39 -31.87
N ARG A 12 17.63 17.70 -31.51
CA ARG A 12 17.55 16.24 -31.25
C ARG A 12 18.19 15.37 -32.33
N ARG A 13 18.20 15.81 -33.59
CA ARG A 13 18.84 15.09 -34.72
C ARG A 13 20.37 15.09 -34.67
N ASN A 14 21.00 16.13 -34.10
CA ASN A 14 22.46 16.22 -34.01
C ASN A 14 22.98 15.43 -32.81
N PHE A 15 22.19 15.30 -31.74
CA PHE A 15 22.51 14.44 -30.59
C PHE A 15 22.60 12.95 -30.98
N LEU A 16 21.64 12.46 -31.78
CA LEU A 16 21.61 11.07 -32.23
C LEU A 16 22.68 10.74 -33.28
N LYS A 17 23.23 11.76 -33.98
CA LYS A 17 24.34 11.57 -34.94
C LYS A 17 25.71 11.69 -34.28
N GLY A 18 25.83 12.38 -33.15
CA GLY A 18 27.10 12.60 -32.43
C GLY A 18 27.46 11.55 -31.38
N GLY A 19 26.49 10.75 -30.92
CA GLY A 19 26.74 9.60 -30.04
C GLY A 19 27.11 8.36 -30.85
N SER A 20 28.40 8.16 -31.09
CA SER A 20 28.90 7.09 -31.95
C SER A 20 28.56 5.69 -31.40
N MET A 21 27.91 4.90 -32.25
CA MET A 21 27.68 3.45 -32.12
C MET A 21 28.97 2.66 -31.85
N ALA A 22 30.14 3.27 -32.09
CA ALA A 22 31.47 2.74 -31.79
C ALA A 22 31.78 2.62 -30.29
N SER A 23 31.25 3.53 -29.45
CA SER A 23 31.47 3.47 -27.99
C SER A 23 30.73 2.31 -27.33
N VAL A 24 29.56 1.93 -27.86
CA VAL A 24 28.77 0.78 -27.39
C VAL A 24 29.43 -0.55 -27.81
N MET A 25 29.98 -0.63 -29.03
CA MET A 25 30.66 -1.85 -29.53
C MET A 25 31.99 -2.13 -28.81
N ALA A 26 32.73 -1.09 -28.41
CA ALA A 26 33.98 -1.27 -27.67
C ALA A 26 33.77 -1.87 -26.26
N VAL A 27 32.62 -1.56 -25.62
CA VAL A 27 32.24 -2.17 -24.34
C VAL A 27 31.92 -3.66 -24.53
N MET A 28 31.22 -4.03 -25.60
CA MET A 28 30.87 -5.43 -25.89
C MET A 28 32.05 -6.31 -26.33
N ALA A 29 33.07 -5.74 -26.98
CA ALA A 29 34.24 -6.49 -27.46
C ALA A 29 35.30 -6.78 -26.37
N SER A 30 35.24 -6.07 -25.23
CA SER A 30 36.28 -6.16 -24.19
C SER A 30 36.12 -7.34 -23.22
N GLY A 31 35.04 -8.13 -23.33
CA GLY A 31 34.79 -9.30 -22.48
C GLY A 31 34.72 -9.02 -20.97
N LYS A 32 34.69 -7.74 -20.57
CA LYS A 32 34.49 -7.32 -19.19
C LYS A 32 32.99 -7.16 -18.98
N ASP A 33 32.41 -8.10 -18.25
CA ASP A 33 31.05 -8.03 -17.74
C ASP A 33 30.89 -6.78 -16.84
N VAL A 34 30.62 -5.62 -17.43
CA VAL A 34 30.40 -4.35 -16.70
C VAL A 34 28.91 -4.14 -16.35
N LEU A 35 28.03 -5.07 -16.69
CA LEU A 35 26.67 -5.10 -16.15
C LEU A 35 26.25 -6.51 -15.82
N GLN A 36 26.88 -7.10 -14.80
CA GLN A 36 26.15 -8.10 -14.02
C GLN A 36 25.21 -7.35 -13.07
N PRO A 37 23.88 -7.58 -13.11
CA PRO A 37 23.01 -7.12 -12.04
C PRO A 37 23.52 -7.76 -10.74
N SER A 38 23.96 -6.94 -9.80
CA SER A 38 24.44 -7.39 -8.50
C SER A 38 23.35 -8.29 -7.88
N PRO A 39 23.66 -9.54 -7.47
CA PRO A 39 22.69 -10.42 -6.83
C PRO A 39 22.43 -10.01 -5.36
N SER A 40 22.28 -8.72 -5.08
CA SER A 40 22.26 -8.17 -3.72
C SER A 40 20.87 -7.83 -3.16
N LEU A 41 19.77 -8.14 -3.86
CA LEU A 41 18.43 -8.06 -3.27
C LEU A 41 17.88 -9.42 -2.83
N ALA A 42 18.35 -10.52 -3.42
CA ALA A 42 17.94 -11.87 -3.02
C ALA A 42 18.72 -12.36 -1.77
N GLN A 43 19.93 -11.87 -1.55
CA GLN A 43 20.80 -12.33 -0.46
C GLN A 43 20.63 -11.55 0.87
N ALA A 44 19.85 -10.46 0.88
CA ALA A 44 19.61 -9.66 2.09
C ALA A 44 18.44 -10.19 2.96
N ALA A 45 17.72 -11.22 2.50
CA ALA A 45 16.60 -11.84 3.21
C ALA A 45 17.02 -13.12 3.95
N SER A 46 18.12 -13.06 4.69
CA SER A 46 18.47 -14.08 5.70
C SER A 46 19.53 -13.38 6.56
N THR A 47 19.20 -12.93 7.76
CA THR A 47 19.25 -13.75 8.98
C THR A 47 18.34 -13.14 10.07
N ASN A 48 17.47 -13.96 10.68
CA ASN A 48 16.53 -13.65 11.78
C ASN A 48 15.03 -13.50 11.44
N ALA A 49 14.53 -14.18 10.40
CA ALA A 49 13.09 -14.48 10.42
C ALA A 49 12.87 -15.55 11.52
N GLY A 50 12.08 -15.24 12.54
CA GLY A 50 11.60 -16.22 13.51
C GLY A 50 10.81 -17.37 12.84
N PRO A 51 10.21 -18.28 13.62
CA PRO A 51 9.38 -19.35 13.03
C PRO A 51 8.30 -18.75 12.11
N PRO A 52 7.95 -19.43 11.00
CA PRO A 52 6.88 -18.97 10.12
C PRO A 52 5.57 -18.76 10.88
N VAL A 53 4.86 -17.66 10.59
CA VAL A 53 3.56 -17.36 11.17
C VAL A 53 2.48 -17.66 10.14
N LYS A 54 1.47 -18.45 10.51
CA LYS A 54 0.38 -18.82 9.60
C LYS A 54 -0.67 -17.71 9.50
N PHE A 55 -0.82 -17.16 8.30
CA PHE A 55 -1.72 -16.05 8.01
C PHE A 55 -3.08 -16.50 7.45
N GLY A 56 -4.14 -15.89 7.94
CA GLY A 56 -5.43 -15.81 7.28
C GLY A 56 -5.60 -14.44 6.60
N VAL A 57 -6.26 -14.38 5.45
CA VAL A 57 -6.59 -13.10 4.78
C VAL A 57 -8.10 -12.93 4.72
N ILE A 58 -8.61 -11.84 5.30
CA ILE A 58 -10.02 -11.48 5.33
C ILE A 58 -10.25 -10.31 4.36
N GLY A 59 -11.01 -10.56 3.30
CA GLY A 59 -11.19 -9.67 2.16
C GLY A 59 -10.28 -10.09 0.99
N CYS A 60 -10.87 -10.73 -0.02
CA CYS A 60 -10.19 -11.21 -1.23
C CYS A 60 -10.46 -10.32 -2.46
N GLY A 61 -10.85 -9.06 -2.22
CA GLY A 61 -10.94 -8.04 -3.25
C GLY A 61 -9.59 -7.74 -3.91
N TYR A 62 -9.53 -6.69 -4.73
CA TYR A 62 -8.33 -6.36 -5.52
C TYR A 62 -7.05 -6.28 -4.66
N HIS A 63 -7.10 -5.51 -3.56
CA HIS A 63 -5.94 -5.33 -2.69
C HIS A 63 -5.61 -6.60 -1.90
N GLY A 64 -6.61 -7.27 -1.34
CA GLY A 64 -6.42 -8.55 -0.64
C GLY A 64 -5.81 -9.64 -1.52
N ARG A 65 -6.15 -9.69 -2.81
CA ARG A 65 -5.50 -10.60 -3.77
C ARG A 65 -4.03 -10.26 -3.96
N ASP A 66 -3.69 -8.98 -4.09
CA ASP A 66 -2.31 -8.54 -4.26
C ASP A 66 -1.50 -8.85 -2.98
N ILE A 67 -2.07 -8.65 -1.79
CA ILE A 67 -1.51 -9.08 -0.50
C ILE A 67 -1.25 -10.59 -0.48
N VAL A 68 -2.22 -11.42 -0.88
CA VAL A 68 -2.04 -12.88 -0.93
C VAL A 68 -0.90 -13.25 -1.89
N GLY A 69 -0.79 -12.58 -3.04
CA GLY A 69 0.32 -12.76 -3.97
C GLY A 69 1.69 -12.43 -3.34
N THR A 70 1.76 -11.37 -2.53
CA THR A 70 2.97 -11.02 -1.78
C THR A 70 3.27 -12.03 -0.67
N LEU A 71 2.27 -12.44 0.12
CA LEU A 71 2.46 -13.42 1.20
C LEU A 71 2.87 -14.80 0.67
N ALA A 72 2.32 -15.22 -0.48
CA ALA A 72 2.59 -16.53 -1.08
C ALA A 72 4.06 -16.77 -1.45
N VAL A 73 4.85 -15.69 -1.63
CA VAL A 73 6.29 -15.79 -1.92
C VAL A 73 7.17 -15.59 -0.68
N LEU A 74 6.58 -15.36 0.49
CA LEU A 74 7.29 -15.18 1.75
C LEU A 74 7.29 -16.48 2.56
N PRO A 75 8.46 -17.14 2.73
CA PRO A 75 8.52 -18.43 3.41
C PRO A 75 8.14 -18.37 4.90
N ASN A 76 8.24 -17.19 5.51
CA ASN A 76 7.91 -16.94 6.91
C ASN A 76 6.45 -16.50 7.14
N ALA A 77 5.62 -16.41 6.09
CA ALA A 77 4.23 -15.96 6.19
C ALA A 77 3.27 -16.83 5.35
N PRO A 78 3.25 -18.17 5.54
CA PRO A 78 2.36 -19.04 4.78
C PRO A 78 0.89 -18.65 4.95
N VAL A 79 0.17 -18.52 3.83
CA VAL A 79 -1.27 -18.26 3.80
C VAL A 79 -2.01 -19.58 3.96
N VAL A 80 -2.67 -19.77 5.11
CA VAL A 80 -3.39 -21.02 5.44
C VAL A 80 -4.91 -20.88 5.34
N ALA A 81 -5.41 -19.64 5.31
CA ALA A 81 -6.85 -19.37 5.23
C ALA A 81 -7.16 -18.11 4.40
N LEU A 82 -8.27 -18.17 3.66
CA LEU A 82 -8.82 -17.06 2.89
C LEU A 82 -10.28 -16.86 3.24
N CYS A 83 -10.72 -15.62 3.37
CA CYS A 83 -12.12 -15.28 3.62
C CYS A 83 -12.61 -14.16 2.71
N ASP A 84 -13.75 -14.36 2.07
CA ASP A 84 -14.53 -13.34 1.37
C ASP A 84 -15.95 -13.88 1.14
N HIS A 85 -16.97 -13.06 1.35
CA HIS A 85 -18.36 -13.49 1.18
C HIS A 85 -18.73 -13.66 -0.31
N TYR A 86 -17.94 -13.10 -1.24
CA TYR A 86 -18.13 -13.25 -2.67
C TYR A 86 -17.27 -14.38 -3.23
N GLY A 87 -17.88 -15.55 -3.44
CA GLY A 87 -17.17 -16.77 -3.84
C GLY A 87 -16.29 -16.65 -5.10
N ALA A 88 -16.60 -15.73 -6.03
CA ALA A 88 -15.74 -15.51 -7.19
C ALA A 88 -14.39 -14.85 -6.84
N PHE A 89 -14.34 -14.02 -5.78
CA PHE A 89 -13.10 -13.45 -5.28
C PHE A 89 -12.28 -14.50 -4.52
N LEU A 90 -12.91 -15.29 -3.63
CA LEU A 90 -12.27 -16.45 -2.99
C LEU A 90 -11.60 -17.37 -4.01
N ARG A 91 -12.36 -17.83 -5.01
CA ARG A 91 -11.90 -18.80 -6.00
C ARG A 91 -10.80 -18.25 -6.90
N ARG A 92 -10.77 -16.93 -7.14
CA ARG A 92 -9.71 -16.27 -7.92
C ARG A 92 -8.44 -16.15 -7.08
N THR A 93 -8.56 -15.69 -5.84
CA THR A 93 -7.43 -15.46 -4.93
C THR A 93 -6.80 -16.77 -4.45
N GLY A 94 -7.60 -17.83 -4.26
CA GLY A 94 -7.13 -19.17 -3.93
C GLY A 94 -6.18 -19.78 -4.96
N ARG A 95 -6.11 -19.26 -6.20
CA ARG A 95 -5.11 -19.69 -7.18
C ARG A 95 -3.67 -19.32 -6.76
N SER A 96 -3.51 -18.26 -5.98
CA SER A 96 -2.23 -17.82 -5.45
C SER A 96 -1.87 -18.49 -4.12
N ALA A 97 -2.83 -19.17 -3.48
CA ALA A 97 -2.65 -19.93 -2.24
C ALA A 97 -3.51 -21.20 -2.29
N PRO A 98 -3.11 -22.21 -3.09
CA PRO A 98 -3.96 -23.38 -3.40
C PRO A 98 -4.28 -24.24 -2.18
N ASP A 99 -3.40 -24.26 -1.18
CA ASP A 99 -3.55 -25.04 0.04
C ASP A 99 -4.33 -24.29 1.14
N ALA A 100 -4.66 -23.01 0.91
CA ALA A 100 -5.37 -22.21 1.89
C ALA A 100 -6.86 -22.61 1.97
N LYS A 101 -7.34 -22.88 3.18
CA LYS A 101 -8.75 -23.17 3.43
C LYS A 101 -9.61 -21.92 3.17
N GLN A 102 -10.71 -22.09 2.44
CA GLN A 102 -11.58 -20.98 2.06
C GLN A 102 -12.81 -20.91 2.97
N TYR A 103 -13.12 -19.70 3.43
CA TYR A 103 -14.22 -19.40 4.34
C TYR A 103 -15.12 -18.31 3.74
N ALA A 104 -16.44 -18.49 3.84
CA ALA A 104 -17.40 -17.46 3.43
C ALA A 104 -17.66 -16.43 4.54
N ASN A 105 -17.39 -16.79 5.80
CA ASN A 105 -17.60 -15.98 6.99
C ASN A 105 -16.29 -15.86 7.76
N TYR A 106 -15.91 -14.63 8.13
CA TYR A 106 -14.65 -14.38 8.82
C TYR A 106 -14.64 -14.97 10.23
N LYS A 107 -15.80 -15.12 10.88
CA LYS A 107 -15.88 -15.72 12.23
C LYS A 107 -15.45 -17.18 12.22
N ASP A 108 -15.75 -17.91 11.14
CA ASP A 108 -15.30 -19.30 10.96
C ASP A 108 -13.78 -19.37 10.73
N LEU A 109 -13.22 -18.40 10.00
CA LEU A 109 -11.76 -18.27 9.84
C LEU A 109 -11.08 -17.96 11.18
N LEU A 110 -11.67 -17.07 12.01
CA LEU A 110 -11.12 -16.72 13.32
C LEU A 110 -11.18 -17.88 14.33
N ALA A 111 -12.15 -18.79 14.17
CA ALA A 111 -12.24 -20.01 14.97
C ALA A 111 -11.21 -21.08 14.58
N ASP A 112 -10.53 -20.95 13.44
CA ASP A 112 -9.51 -21.89 13.00
C ASP A 112 -8.24 -21.75 13.85
N GLU A 113 -7.89 -22.78 14.61
CA GLU A 113 -6.69 -22.85 15.44
C GLU A 113 -5.39 -22.84 14.60
N ASN A 114 -5.47 -23.20 13.32
CA ASN A 114 -4.33 -23.17 12.42
C ASN A 114 -3.96 -21.74 11.97
N VAL A 115 -4.83 -20.75 12.17
CA VAL A 115 -4.58 -19.34 11.85
C VAL A 115 -3.98 -18.64 13.07
N GLU A 116 -2.79 -18.05 12.94
CA GLU A 116 -2.11 -17.36 14.03
C GLU A 116 -2.22 -15.83 13.91
N ALA A 117 -2.18 -15.33 12.67
CA ALA A 117 -2.31 -13.92 12.33
C ALA A 117 -3.35 -13.72 11.23
N VAL A 118 -3.99 -12.56 11.20
CA VAL A 118 -4.90 -12.17 10.12
C VAL A 118 -4.49 -10.86 9.47
N VAL A 119 -4.64 -10.82 8.15
CA VAL A 119 -4.64 -9.58 7.38
C VAL A 119 -6.08 -9.21 7.05
N ILE A 120 -6.50 -8.03 7.49
CA ILE A 120 -7.84 -7.49 7.26
C ILE A 120 -7.73 -6.48 6.10
N ALA A 121 -8.25 -6.86 4.95
CA ALA A 121 -8.25 -6.10 3.69
C ALA A 121 -9.69 -5.88 3.17
N THR A 122 -10.62 -5.66 4.10
CA THR A 122 -12.05 -5.39 3.84
C THR A 122 -12.29 -3.90 3.62
N PRO A 123 -13.53 -3.46 3.34
CA PRO A 123 -13.87 -2.04 3.39
C PRO A 123 -13.58 -1.40 4.75
N SER A 124 -13.08 -0.16 4.76
CA SER A 124 -12.58 0.50 5.98
C SER A 124 -13.64 0.67 7.07
N HIS A 125 -14.92 0.85 6.71
CA HIS A 125 -16.03 0.89 7.65
C HIS A 125 -16.30 -0.46 8.38
N GLN A 126 -15.76 -1.57 7.87
CA GLN A 126 -15.92 -2.90 8.49
C GLN A 126 -14.74 -3.27 9.40
N HIS A 127 -13.64 -2.52 9.34
CA HIS A 127 -12.40 -2.88 10.04
C HIS A 127 -12.60 -3.03 11.56
N LYS A 128 -13.36 -2.13 12.20
CA LYS A 128 -13.52 -2.13 13.66
C LYS A 128 -14.01 -3.47 14.20
N GLU A 129 -15.12 -3.98 13.68
CA GLU A 129 -15.74 -5.22 14.17
C GLU A 129 -14.79 -6.40 13.95
N ILE A 130 -14.21 -6.51 12.75
CA ILE A 130 -13.32 -7.62 12.39
C ILE A 130 -12.04 -7.60 13.22
N VAL A 131 -11.44 -6.42 13.46
CA VAL A 131 -10.24 -6.27 14.30
C VAL A 131 -10.56 -6.68 15.74
N GLN A 132 -11.67 -6.21 16.30
CA GLN A 132 -12.06 -6.53 17.67
C GLN A 132 -12.30 -8.03 17.85
N ASP A 133 -13.00 -8.65 16.89
CA ASP A 133 -13.24 -10.09 16.89
C ASP A 133 -11.93 -10.88 16.75
N ALA A 134 -11.01 -10.45 15.88
CA ALA A 134 -9.73 -11.12 15.67
C ALA A 134 -8.82 -11.08 16.90
N LEU A 135 -8.70 -9.90 17.54
CA LEU A 135 -7.92 -9.74 18.76
C LEU A 135 -8.52 -10.56 19.91
N LYS A 136 -9.86 -10.56 20.04
CA LYS A 136 -10.58 -11.37 21.04
C LYS A 136 -10.39 -12.88 20.80
N ALA A 137 -10.31 -13.31 19.55
CA ALA A 137 -9.98 -14.68 19.17
C ALA A 137 -8.48 -15.02 19.35
N GLY A 138 -7.69 -14.09 19.89
CA GLY A 138 -6.27 -14.28 20.20
C GLY A 138 -5.34 -14.18 19.00
N LYS A 139 -5.82 -13.72 17.83
CA LYS A 139 -5.04 -13.62 16.60
C LYS A 139 -4.21 -12.34 16.56
N HIS A 140 -3.01 -12.41 16.00
CA HIS A 140 -2.27 -11.20 15.60
C HIS A 140 -2.99 -10.52 14.43
N VAL A 141 -2.91 -9.19 14.34
CA VAL A 141 -3.70 -8.42 13.36
C VAL A 141 -2.82 -7.46 12.58
N TYR A 142 -2.85 -7.59 11.26
CA TYR A 142 -2.51 -6.52 10.32
C TYR A 142 -3.81 -5.98 9.73
N CYS A 143 -4.11 -4.69 9.93
CA CYS A 143 -5.32 -4.06 9.43
C CYS A 143 -4.97 -3.00 8.39
N GLU A 144 -5.49 -3.12 7.17
CA GLU A 144 -5.23 -2.17 6.09
C GLU A 144 -5.60 -0.73 6.46
N ALA A 145 -4.96 0.21 5.76
CA ALA A 145 -5.29 1.63 5.88
C ALA A 145 -6.48 1.99 4.97
N PRO A 146 -7.33 2.96 5.35
CA PRO A 146 -7.38 3.62 6.65
C PRO A 146 -7.91 2.70 7.75
N LEU A 147 -7.50 2.97 9.00
CA LEU A 147 -7.82 2.12 10.15
C LEU A 147 -9.32 1.93 10.36
N ALA A 148 -10.11 2.98 10.10
CA ALA A 148 -11.56 2.97 10.10
C ALA A 148 -12.08 4.15 9.27
N SER A 149 -13.39 4.20 9.01
CA SER A 149 -14.05 5.32 8.33
C SER A 149 -14.42 6.49 9.25
N THR A 150 -14.37 6.32 10.58
CA THR A 150 -14.64 7.37 11.58
C THR A 150 -13.54 7.45 12.62
N ILE A 151 -13.41 8.59 13.29
CA ILE A 151 -12.42 8.79 14.36
C ILE A 151 -12.76 7.93 15.57
N GLU A 152 -14.04 7.82 15.90
CA GLU A 152 -14.58 7.03 17.00
C GLU A 152 -14.21 5.55 16.80
N ASP A 153 -14.42 5.02 15.60
CA ASP A 153 -14.08 3.64 15.28
C ASP A 153 -12.56 3.42 15.26
N ALA A 154 -11.78 4.38 14.75
CA ALA A 154 -10.32 4.29 14.78
C ALA A 154 -9.78 4.27 16.22
N LYS A 155 -10.35 5.08 17.13
CA LYS A 155 -10.03 5.04 18.57
C LYS A 155 -10.43 3.71 19.19
N ALA A 156 -11.60 3.18 18.86
CA ALA A 156 -12.06 1.89 19.35
C ALA A 156 -11.13 0.74 18.93
N VAL A 157 -10.61 0.77 17.69
CA VAL A 157 -9.59 -0.17 17.22
C VAL A 157 -8.29 -0.05 18.02
N ALA A 158 -7.79 1.18 18.21
CA ALA A 158 -6.56 1.41 18.98
C ALA A 158 -6.70 0.95 20.43
N MET A 159 -7.86 1.21 21.06
CA MET A 159 -8.18 0.72 22.40
C MET A 159 -8.24 -0.80 22.46
N ALA A 160 -8.87 -1.45 21.47
CA ALA A 160 -8.94 -2.91 21.41
C ALA A 160 -7.54 -3.53 21.32
N ALA A 161 -6.66 -2.98 20.47
CA ALA A 161 -5.26 -3.41 20.39
C ALA A 161 -4.53 -3.24 21.73
N HIS A 162 -4.73 -2.12 22.43
CA HIS A 162 -4.12 -1.88 23.73
C HIS A 162 -4.61 -2.86 24.82
N GLN A 163 -5.87 -3.28 24.76
CA GLN A 163 -6.47 -4.24 25.70
C GLN A 163 -6.01 -5.69 25.48
N HIS A 164 -5.36 -5.99 24.36
CA HIS A 164 -4.86 -7.33 24.01
C HIS A 164 -3.33 -7.34 23.86
N PRO A 165 -2.57 -7.08 24.94
CA PRO A 165 -1.11 -6.86 24.86
C PRO A 165 -0.30 -8.11 24.47
N LYS A 166 -0.94 -9.29 24.43
CA LYS A 166 -0.31 -10.53 23.94
C LYS A 166 -0.35 -10.64 22.42
N GLN A 167 -1.19 -9.84 21.75
CA GLN A 167 -1.35 -9.85 20.30
C GLN A 167 -0.63 -8.64 19.69
N TYR A 168 0.16 -8.88 18.64
CA TYR A 168 0.65 -7.80 17.79
C TYR A 168 -0.48 -7.21 16.95
N PHE A 169 -0.50 -5.89 16.90
CA PHE A 169 -1.38 -5.12 16.02
C PHE A 169 -0.53 -4.18 15.16
N GLN A 170 -0.77 -4.19 13.85
CA GLN A 170 -0.13 -3.28 12.90
C GLN A 170 -1.17 -2.67 11.96
N ALA A 171 -1.14 -1.35 11.83
CA ALA A 171 -1.89 -0.65 10.80
C ALA A 171 -1.13 -0.71 9.45
N GLY A 172 -1.88 -0.80 8.36
CA GLY A 172 -1.41 -0.99 6.99
C GLY A 172 -0.79 0.25 6.35
N LEU A 173 0.02 0.99 7.09
CA LEU A 173 0.74 2.17 6.61
C LEU A 173 1.99 1.73 5.83
N GLN A 174 1.77 1.14 4.66
CA GLN A 174 2.78 0.41 3.88
C GLN A 174 4.07 1.18 3.57
N PHE A 175 4.03 2.52 3.47
CA PHE A 175 5.24 3.32 3.25
C PHE A 175 6.25 3.24 4.39
N ARG A 176 5.83 2.80 5.58
CA ARG A 176 6.71 2.51 6.72
C ARG A 176 7.44 1.18 6.61
N SER A 177 7.05 0.32 5.66
CA SER A 177 7.66 -0.98 5.41
C SER A 177 8.49 -1.00 4.13
N ASP A 178 8.64 0.16 3.45
CA ASP A 178 9.49 0.33 2.27
C ASP A 178 10.95 0.55 2.71
N PRO A 179 11.89 -0.36 2.40
CA PRO A 179 13.28 -0.25 2.83
C PRO A 179 13.97 1.04 2.37
N GLN A 180 13.57 1.59 1.22
CA GLN A 180 14.13 2.84 0.73
C GLN A 180 13.71 4.01 1.61
N ARG A 181 12.47 3.99 2.11
CA ARG A 181 11.95 5.03 2.99
C ARG A 181 12.51 4.88 4.39
N ASP A 182 12.55 3.66 4.90
CA ASP A 182 13.10 3.34 6.21
C ASP A 182 14.54 3.85 6.35
N PHE A 183 15.39 3.56 5.35
CA PHE A 183 16.76 4.07 5.28
C PHE A 183 16.83 5.62 5.32
N LEU A 184 15.91 6.30 4.65
CA LEU A 184 15.93 7.77 4.56
C LEU A 184 15.41 8.46 5.81
N VAL A 185 14.58 7.81 6.64
CA VAL A 185 13.96 8.43 7.82
C VAL A 185 15.02 8.87 8.83
N ASP A 186 15.99 8.01 9.12
CA ASP A 186 17.05 8.34 10.08
C ASP A 186 17.96 9.45 9.54
N TYR A 187 18.30 9.39 8.25
CA TYR A 187 19.05 10.45 7.58
C TYR A 187 18.37 11.82 7.70
N VAL A 188 17.05 11.88 7.41
CA VAL A 188 16.26 13.11 7.54
C VAL A 188 16.26 13.64 8.98
N ARG A 189 16.18 12.74 9.97
CA ARG A 189 16.12 13.10 11.39
C ARG A 189 17.47 13.50 11.99
N THR A 190 18.59 13.08 11.42
CA THR A 190 19.93 13.53 11.86
C THR A 190 20.13 15.04 11.69
N GLY A 191 19.35 15.68 10.81
CA GLY A 191 19.55 17.07 10.43
C GLY A 191 20.61 17.27 9.34
N ALA A 192 21.24 16.21 8.84
CA ALA A 192 22.27 16.28 7.79
C ALA A 192 21.78 16.94 6.48
N TRP A 193 20.49 16.84 6.18
CA TRP A 193 19.87 17.49 5.03
C TRP A 193 19.52 18.98 5.25
N GLY A 194 19.73 19.51 6.46
CA GLY A 194 19.39 20.87 6.85
C GLY A 194 17.96 21.06 7.35
N GLN A 195 17.50 22.31 7.34
CA GLN A 195 16.16 22.67 7.80
C GLN A 195 15.10 22.41 6.73
N THR A 196 14.08 21.64 7.07
CA THR A 196 12.92 21.44 6.19
C THR A 196 12.13 22.73 6.02
N VAL A 197 12.02 23.22 4.78
CA VAL A 197 11.19 24.38 4.43
C VAL A 197 9.82 23.97 3.90
N SER A 198 9.75 22.89 3.10
CA SER A 198 8.51 22.43 2.47
C SER A 198 8.56 20.94 2.13
N ALA A 199 7.41 20.28 2.19
CA ALA A 199 7.25 18.87 1.80
C ALA A 199 6.02 18.69 0.90
N ARG A 200 6.25 18.21 -0.32
CA ARG A 200 5.20 17.91 -1.29
C ARG A 200 5.13 16.41 -1.56
N SER A 201 3.92 15.89 -1.59
CA SER A 201 3.65 14.51 -1.99
C SER A 201 2.47 14.52 -2.93
N GLN A 202 2.47 13.60 -3.90
CA GLN A 202 1.47 13.54 -4.94
C GLN A 202 1.15 12.09 -5.22
N TRP A 203 -0.09 11.83 -5.56
CA TRP A 203 -0.52 10.54 -6.05
C TRP A 203 -1.54 10.77 -7.15
N HIS A 204 -1.30 10.15 -8.30
CA HIS A 204 -2.07 10.39 -9.51
C HIS A 204 -2.50 9.05 -10.10
N LYS A 205 -3.72 8.99 -10.61
CA LYS A 205 -4.23 7.83 -11.34
C LYS A 205 -5.10 8.27 -12.50
N LYS A 206 -4.85 7.69 -13.66
CA LYS A 206 -5.58 7.98 -14.90
C LYS A 206 -6.99 7.37 -14.94
N THR A 207 -7.21 6.26 -14.23
CA THR A 207 -8.45 5.47 -14.29
C THR A 207 -9.39 5.76 -13.13
N SER A 208 -10.69 5.63 -13.39
CA SER A 208 -11.72 5.78 -12.36
C SER A 208 -11.55 4.75 -11.24
N TRP A 209 -11.95 5.15 -10.04
CA TRP A 209 -12.11 4.23 -8.91
C TRP A 209 -13.40 3.42 -8.98
N LYS A 210 -14.38 3.89 -9.76
CA LYS A 210 -15.62 3.16 -10.01
C LYS A 210 -15.34 1.91 -10.82
N ARG A 211 -15.92 0.80 -10.38
CA ARG A 211 -15.79 -0.52 -11.00
C ARG A 211 -17.16 -1.02 -11.37
N ALA A 212 -17.29 -1.54 -12.59
CA ALA A 212 -18.50 -2.22 -13.01
C ALA A 212 -18.64 -3.56 -12.27
N ALA A 213 -19.89 -3.96 -12.06
CA ALA A 213 -20.25 -5.24 -11.47
C ALA A 213 -21.44 -5.85 -12.23
N PRO A 214 -21.69 -7.17 -12.11
CA PRO A 214 -22.77 -7.82 -12.85
C PRO A 214 -24.17 -7.42 -12.36
N THR A 215 -24.30 -6.89 -11.14
CA THR A 215 -25.57 -6.41 -10.57
C THR A 215 -25.37 -5.06 -9.89
N ASN A 216 -26.46 -4.30 -9.73
CA ASN A 216 -26.43 -2.99 -9.07
C ASN A 216 -26.03 -3.09 -7.60
N GLU A 217 -26.49 -4.15 -6.91
CA GLU A 217 -26.16 -4.41 -5.51
C GLU A 217 -24.66 -4.62 -5.37
N ARG A 218 -24.06 -5.45 -6.24
CA ARG A 218 -22.63 -5.69 -6.24
C ARG A 218 -21.85 -4.45 -6.63
N GLU A 219 -22.35 -3.66 -7.58
CA GLU A 219 -21.72 -2.40 -7.98
C GLU A 219 -21.66 -1.43 -6.81
N LYS A 220 -22.76 -1.26 -6.07
CA LYS A 220 -22.80 -0.42 -4.87
C LYS A 220 -21.79 -0.92 -3.83
N GLU A 221 -21.77 -2.23 -3.60
CA GLU A 221 -20.91 -2.85 -2.60
C GLU A 221 -19.41 -2.68 -2.91
N ILE A 222 -18.96 -2.94 -4.14
CA ILE A 222 -17.53 -2.84 -4.49
C ILE A 222 -17.04 -1.40 -4.63
N ASN A 223 -17.96 -0.44 -4.80
CA ASN A 223 -17.68 0.98 -4.96
C ASN A 223 -17.90 1.79 -3.67
N TRP A 224 -17.91 1.14 -2.52
CA TRP A 224 -18.06 1.77 -1.19
C TRP A 224 -17.12 2.98 -0.96
N ARG A 225 -15.94 3.03 -1.59
CA ARG A 225 -14.99 4.16 -1.52
C ARG A 225 -15.52 5.47 -2.11
N LEU A 226 -16.57 5.39 -2.93
CA LEU A 226 -17.21 6.54 -3.57
C LEU A 226 -18.46 7.01 -2.83
N ASP A 227 -18.82 6.32 -1.73
CA ASP A 227 -19.92 6.68 -0.84
C ASP A 227 -19.37 7.39 0.40
N LYS A 228 -19.74 8.66 0.56
CA LYS A 228 -19.31 9.52 1.67
C LYS A 228 -19.72 9.00 3.05
N ASN A 229 -20.71 8.12 3.14
CA ASN A 229 -21.17 7.57 4.40
C ASN A 229 -20.33 6.36 4.84
N LEU A 230 -19.60 5.74 3.91
CA LEU A 230 -18.86 4.50 4.14
C LEU A 230 -17.34 4.68 4.06
N SER A 231 -16.87 5.82 3.56
CA SER A 231 -15.47 6.09 3.29
C SER A 231 -15.07 7.50 3.69
N THR A 232 -13.78 7.68 3.97
CA THR A 232 -13.15 8.97 4.27
C THR A 232 -12.77 9.76 3.01
N GLY A 233 -13.23 9.31 1.83
CA GLY A 233 -12.91 9.89 0.55
C GLY A 233 -11.47 9.64 0.11
N LEU A 234 -11.07 10.18 -1.03
CA LEU A 234 -9.74 9.91 -1.60
C LEU A 234 -8.58 10.32 -0.68
N ILE A 235 -8.76 11.35 0.14
CA ILE A 235 -7.73 11.79 1.08
C ILE A 235 -7.52 10.78 2.20
N GLY A 236 -8.58 10.23 2.79
CA GLY A 236 -8.41 9.24 3.84
C GLY A 236 -8.11 7.83 3.30
N GLU A 237 -8.63 7.46 2.13
CA GLU A 237 -8.39 6.14 1.53
C GLU A 237 -7.01 6.01 0.90
N ILE A 238 -6.49 7.07 0.27
CA ILE A 238 -5.23 7.04 -0.49
C ILE A 238 -4.24 8.04 0.07
N GLY A 239 -4.69 9.29 0.28
CA GLY A 239 -3.89 10.39 0.80
C GLY A 239 -3.27 10.11 2.17
N ILE A 240 -3.85 9.20 2.95
CA ILE A 240 -3.37 8.79 4.27
C ILE A 240 -1.90 8.35 4.23
N HIS A 241 -1.47 7.63 3.19
CA HIS A 241 -0.08 7.19 3.09
C HIS A 241 0.88 8.36 2.88
N GLN A 242 0.51 9.36 2.07
CA GLN A 242 1.32 10.55 1.88
C GLN A 242 1.36 11.41 3.15
N LEU A 243 0.22 11.59 3.81
CA LEU A 243 0.13 12.34 5.06
C LEU A 243 0.94 11.67 6.17
N ASP A 244 0.77 10.36 6.34
CA ASP A 244 1.49 9.55 7.31
C ASP A 244 3.00 9.61 7.06
N ALA A 245 3.44 9.37 5.82
CA ALA A 245 4.86 9.41 5.48
C ALA A 245 5.47 10.77 5.84
N LYS A 246 4.83 11.90 5.49
CA LYS A 246 5.35 13.22 5.87
C LYS A 246 5.49 13.36 7.39
N SER A 247 4.47 12.96 8.14
CA SER A 247 4.53 13.01 9.60
C SER A 247 5.61 12.10 10.18
N TRP A 248 5.81 10.92 9.60
CA TRP A 248 6.83 9.97 9.98
C TRP A 248 8.25 10.49 9.68
N PHE A 249 8.51 10.93 8.45
CA PHE A 249 9.80 11.50 8.04
C PHE A 249 10.19 12.71 8.89
N LEU A 250 9.27 13.65 9.10
CA LEU A 250 9.56 14.89 9.81
C LEU A 250 9.50 14.75 11.33
N GLY A 251 9.02 13.63 11.86
CA GLY A 251 8.78 13.45 13.30
C GLY A 251 7.79 14.46 13.88
N LYS A 252 6.86 14.98 13.06
CA LYS A 252 5.94 16.07 13.40
C LYS A 252 4.52 15.78 12.94
N ARG A 253 3.54 16.30 13.66
CA ARG A 253 2.12 16.24 13.28
C ARG A 253 1.68 17.58 12.70
N PRO A 254 0.72 17.59 11.75
CA PRO A 254 0.13 18.84 11.27
C PRO A 254 -0.57 19.58 12.42
N GLN A 255 -0.43 20.90 12.46
CA GLN A 255 -1.11 21.78 13.43
C GLN A 255 -2.40 22.37 12.87
N ALA A 256 -2.45 22.57 11.55
CA ALA A 256 -3.61 23.03 10.80
C ALA A 256 -3.61 22.35 9.43
N ILE A 257 -4.79 22.20 8.85
CA ILE A 257 -5.01 21.58 7.54
C ILE A 257 -6.00 22.46 6.77
N THR A 258 -5.69 22.73 5.51
CA THR A 258 -6.61 23.38 4.58
C THR A 258 -6.70 22.50 3.35
N GLY A 259 -7.92 22.19 2.91
CA GLY A 259 -8.13 21.32 1.76
C GLY A 259 -9.12 21.90 0.76
N ILE A 260 -8.92 21.57 -0.50
CA ILE A 260 -9.88 21.80 -1.59
C ILE A 260 -10.08 20.50 -2.36
N GLY A 261 -11.31 20.24 -2.77
CA GLY A 261 -11.65 19.07 -3.56
C GLY A 261 -12.81 19.35 -4.49
N SER A 262 -12.78 18.76 -5.68
CA SER A 262 -13.87 18.82 -6.64
C SER A 262 -13.91 17.57 -7.51
N THR A 263 -15.05 17.36 -8.15
CA THR A 263 -15.21 16.35 -9.21
C THR A 263 -14.98 17.04 -10.55
N VAL A 264 -13.81 16.82 -11.15
CA VAL A 264 -13.35 17.53 -12.36
C VAL A 264 -13.54 16.71 -13.62
N LEU A 265 -13.21 15.40 -13.57
CA LEU A 265 -13.12 14.56 -14.76
C LEU A 265 -14.30 13.58 -14.86
N TRP A 266 -14.65 12.90 -13.77
CA TRP A 266 -15.60 11.79 -13.81
C TRP A 266 -17.05 12.24 -13.63
N LYS A 267 -17.93 11.80 -14.53
CA LYS A 267 -19.38 12.12 -14.52
C LYS A 267 -20.21 10.86 -14.22
N ASP A 268 -19.89 10.17 -13.14
CA ASP A 268 -20.43 8.83 -12.83
C ASP A 268 -21.33 8.77 -11.58
N GLY A 269 -21.78 9.94 -11.10
CA GLY A 269 -22.72 10.09 -9.98
C GLY A 269 -22.10 9.93 -8.60
N ARG A 270 -20.76 9.88 -8.48
CA ARG A 270 -20.07 9.82 -7.20
C ARG A 270 -20.37 11.04 -6.32
N SER A 271 -20.42 10.84 -5.00
CA SER A 271 -20.46 11.95 -4.03
C SER A 271 -19.06 12.44 -3.65
N GLU A 272 -18.05 11.58 -3.80
CA GLU A 272 -16.68 11.89 -3.43
C GLU A 272 -15.93 12.65 -4.55
N PRO A 273 -15.15 13.69 -4.20
CA PRO A 273 -14.28 14.38 -5.15
C PRO A 273 -13.31 13.43 -5.87
N ASP A 274 -13.01 13.69 -7.13
CA ASP A 274 -12.00 12.93 -7.89
C ASP A 274 -10.61 13.58 -7.90
N THR A 275 -10.55 14.85 -7.51
CA THR A 275 -9.35 15.66 -7.45
C THR A 275 -9.35 16.39 -6.12
N VAL A 276 -8.32 16.16 -5.30
CA VAL A 276 -8.21 16.74 -3.95
C VAL A 276 -6.79 17.18 -3.66
N GLN A 277 -6.66 18.31 -2.96
CA GLN A 277 -5.41 18.84 -2.45
C GLN A 277 -5.58 19.25 -0.99
N ILE A 278 -4.60 18.90 -0.15
CA ILE A 278 -4.51 19.25 1.28
C ILE A 278 -3.09 19.72 1.64
#